data_AF-A0AAN6I864-F1
#
_entry.id   AF-A0AAN6I864-F1
#
_cell.length_a   1.000
_cell.length_b   1.000
_cell.length_c   1.000
_cell.angle_alpha   90.00
_cell.angle_beta   90.00
_cell.angle_gamma   90.00
#
_symmetry.space_group_name_H-M   'P 1'
#
loop_
_entity.id
_entity.type
_entity.pdbx_description
1 polymer ?
#
loop_
_entity_poly.entity_id
_entity_poly.type
_entity_poly.pdbx_seq_one_letter_code
_entity_poly.pdbx_strand_id
1 'polypeptide(L)'
;MQTTKYLIFVFALFASVLNALAVSGKLDLPQESLADPARVWVSVSNETWSARYRLNRRGEFSTIDLKPGNYSFVLRSLDFALSKTNFFRVEVDDGFDVFEVYPGIAAAANPVPLQNKMNFTAESIVIKSFANEDQTAGILKMIPFWGLFQQYPILGPVLAGMALVALLPTLIGFIDPEFTQRALETRQQAKQENKAKRA
;
A
#
# COMPACT_ATOMS: atom_id res chain seq x y z
N MET A 1 -66.87 5.06 30.36
CA MET A 1 -65.88 6.12 30.01
C MET A 1 -64.45 5.67 30.33
N GLN A 2 -63.98 4.56 29.75
CA GLN A 2 -62.63 4.01 30.03
C GLN A 2 -61.88 3.52 28.77
N THR A 3 -62.55 3.44 27.62
CA THR A 3 -61.99 2.88 26.38
C THR A 3 -61.11 3.86 25.61
N THR A 4 -61.22 5.17 25.83
CA THR A 4 -60.45 6.19 25.11
C THR A 4 -59.00 6.35 25.57
N LYS A 5 -58.62 5.84 26.75
CA LYS A 5 -57.24 6.00 27.27
C LYS A 5 -56.22 5.01 26.68
N TYR A 6 -56.67 3.85 26.20
CA TYR A 6 -55.78 2.84 25.62
C TYR A 6 -55.45 3.09 24.15
N LEU A 7 -56.28 3.85 23.43
CA LEU A 7 -56.04 4.16 22.01
C LEU A 7 -54.83 5.09 21.81
N ILE A 8 -54.59 6.01 22.75
CA ILE A 8 -53.48 6.97 22.70
C ILE A 8 -52.14 6.27 23.02
N PHE A 9 -52.15 5.25 23.88
CA PHE A 9 -50.93 4.54 24.27
C PHE A 9 -50.39 3.62 23.16
N VAL A 10 -51.28 3.05 22.34
CA VAL A 10 -50.87 2.23 21.18
C VAL A 10 -50.33 3.09 20.03
N PHE A 11 -50.84 4.32 19.86
CA PHE A 11 -50.32 5.26 18.85
C PHE A 11 -48.95 5.84 19.24
N ALA A 12 -48.68 6.05 20.52
CA ALA A 12 -47.37 6.49 21.00
C ALA A 12 -46.29 5.39 20.92
N LEU A 13 -46.67 4.11 21.00
CA LEU A 13 -45.74 2.98 20.84
C LEU A 13 -45.31 2.76 19.38
N PHE A 14 -46.09 3.26 18.42
CA PHE A 14 -45.78 3.17 16.98
C PHE A 14 -44.99 4.38 16.45
N ALA A 15 -44.80 5.44 17.23
CA ALA A 15 -44.04 6.62 16.81
C ALA A 15 -42.52 6.49 17.05
N SER A 16 -42.05 5.44 17.73
CA SER A 16 -40.63 5.11 17.84
C SER A 16 -40.20 4.08 16.80
N VAL A 17 -40.71 4.18 15.56
CA VAL A 17 -40.04 3.53 14.44
C VAL A 17 -38.69 4.21 14.34
N LEU A 18 -37.64 3.49 14.73
CA LEU A 18 -36.28 3.91 14.50
C LEU A 18 -36.16 4.30 13.02
N ASN A 19 -35.98 5.59 12.75
CA ASN A 19 -35.55 6.09 11.43
C ASN A 19 -34.12 5.59 11.22
N ALA A 20 -34.01 4.32 10.85
CA ALA A 20 -32.80 3.69 10.39
C ALA A 20 -32.50 4.23 9.00
N LEU A 21 -31.40 4.97 8.86
CA LEU A 21 -31.00 5.58 7.60
C LEU A 21 -29.80 4.84 7.01
N ALA A 22 -29.88 4.50 5.72
CA ALA A 22 -28.75 3.96 4.97
C ALA A 22 -27.91 5.11 4.39
N VAL A 23 -26.63 5.18 4.78
CA VAL A 23 -25.66 6.10 4.18
C VAL A 23 -25.02 5.38 3.00
N SER A 24 -25.13 5.97 1.82
CA SER A 24 -24.59 5.44 0.57
C SER A 24 -23.62 6.41 -0.08
N GLY A 25 -22.72 5.86 -0.88
CA GLY A 25 -21.72 6.62 -1.61
C GLY A 25 -21.13 5.84 -2.77
N LYS A 26 -20.37 6.54 -3.62
CA LYS A 26 -19.75 5.99 -4.82
C LYS A 26 -18.35 6.55 -5.03
N LEU A 27 -17.42 5.67 -5.37
CA LEU A 27 -16.10 6.00 -5.91
C LEU A 27 -16.11 5.80 -7.42
N ASP A 28 -15.95 6.88 -8.17
CA ASP A 28 -15.73 6.80 -9.61
C ASP A 28 -14.26 6.44 -9.89
N LEU A 29 -13.98 5.15 -9.92
CA LEU A 29 -12.62 4.64 -10.03
C LEU A 29 -12.12 4.74 -11.48
N PRO A 30 -10.90 5.26 -11.72
CA PRO A 30 -10.36 5.40 -13.08
C PRO A 30 -10.13 4.05 -13.79
N GLN A 31 -10.05 2.95 -13.03
CA GLN A 31 -9.98 1.58 -13.53
C GLN A 31 -10.82 0.66 -12.64
N GLU A 32 -11.67 -0.19 -13.22
CA GLU A 32 -12.53 -1.12 -12.47
C GLU A 32 -11.74 -2.12 -11.61
N SER A 33 -10.51 -2.46 -12.00
CA SER A 33 -9.61 -3.35 -11.25
C SER A 33 -9.24 -2.80 -9.87
N LEU A 34 -9.33 -1.48 -9.68
CA LEU A 34 -9.07 -0.81 -8.39
C LEU A 34 -10.24 -0.97 -7.41
N ALA A 35 -11.39 -1.46 -7.87
CA ALA A 35 -12.58 -1.67 -7.04
C ALA A 35 -12.57 -3.01 -6.29
N ASP A 36 -11.42 -3.69 -6.20
CA ASP A 36 -11.35 -5.01 -5.56
C ASP A 36 -11.90 -4.94 -4.12
N PRO A 37 -13.05 -5.60 -3.83
CA PRO A 37 -13.68 -5.57 -2.51
C PRO A 37 -12.80 -6.13 -1.40
N ALA A 38 -11.76 -6.91 -1.73
CA ALA A 38 -10.80 -7.41 -0.76
C ALA A 38 -9.80 -6.33 -0.30
N ARG A 39 -9.58 -5.28 -1.11
CA ARG A 39 -8.52 -4.29 -0.93
C ARG A 39 -9.03 -2.90 -0.61
N VAL A 40 -10.33 -2.66 -0.81
CA VAL A 40 -11.02 -1.40 -0.54
C VAL A 40 -12.22 -1.63 0.36
N TRP A 41 -12.32 -0.85 1.44
CA TRP A 41 -13.48 -0.86 2.32
C TRP A 41 -13.66 0.47 3.04
N VAL A 42 -14.88 0.73 3.47
CA VAL A 42 -15.24 1.85 4.34
C VAL A 42 -15.40 1.31 5.75
N SER A 43 -14.60 1.82 6.70
CA SER A 43 -14.81 1.58 8.12
C SER A 43 -15.75 2.63 8.67
N VAL A 44 -16.79 2.19 9.37
CA VAL A 44 -17.76 3.07 10.04
C VAL A 44 -17.70 2.77 11.51
N SER A 45 -17.63 3.79 12.36
CA SER A 45 -17.60 3.60 13.80
C SER A 45 -18.21 4.77 14.56
N ASN A 46 -18.84 4.49 15.68
CA ASN A 46 -19.15 5.45 16.74
C ASN A 46 -18.46 5.01 18.04
N GLU A 47 -18.83 5.59 19.18
CA GLU A 47 -18.22 5.27 20.49
C GLU A 47 -18.41 3.82 20.94
N THR A 48 -19.45 3.12 20.47
CA THR A 48 -19.87 1.81 20.99
C THR A 48 -19.86 0.70 19.95
N TRP A 49 -19.77 1.05 18.68
CA TRP A 49 -19.97 0.12 17.56
C TRP A 49 -19.05 0.48 16.39
N SER A 50 -18.61 -0.56 15.68
CA SER A 50 -17.89 -0.40 14.42
C SER A 50 -18.24 -1.50 13.42
N ALA A 51 -18.23 -1.16 12.14
CA ALA A 51 -18.43 -2.08 11.04
C ALA A 51 -17.55 -1.73 9.85
N ARG A 52 -17.44 -2.70 8.93
CA ARG A 52 -16.73 -2.53 7.66
C ARG A 52 -17.67 -2.85 6.52
N TYR A 53 -17.74 -1.94 5.57
CA TYR A 53 -18.54 -2.08 4.36
C TYR A 53 -17.62 -2.15 3.15
N ARG A 54 -17.76 -3.20 2.36
CA ARG A 54 -17.00 -3.35 1.12
C ARG A 54 -17.73 -2.64 0.00
N LEU A 55 -16.95 -2.18 -0.98
CA LEU A 55 -17.48 -1.60 -2.19
C LEU A 55 -17.84 -2.72 -3.17
N ASN A 56 -18.86 -2.50 -3.99
CA ASN A 56 -19.13 -3.35 -5.13
C ASN A 56 -18.13 -3.06 -6.27
N ARG A 57 -18.16 -3.85 -7.35
CA ARG A 57 -17.27 -3.65 -8.52
C ARG A 57 -17.43 -2.30 -9.21
N ARG A 58 -18.53 -1.58 -8.96
CA ARG A 58 -18.81 -0.24 -9.50
C ARG A 58 -18.34 0.88 -8.56
N GLY A 59 -17.65 0.53 -7.47
CA GLY A 59 -17.17 1.48 -6.47
C GLY A 59 -18.27 2.00 -5.53
N GLU A 60 -19.46 1.39 -5.51
CA GLU A 60 -20.58 1.82 -4.67
C GLU A 60 -20.57 1.08 -3.34
N PHE A 61 -20.98 1.77 -2.27
CA PHE A 61 -21.20 1.17 -0.95
C PHE A 61 -22.48 1.71 -0.32
N SER A 62 -23.05 0.93 0.58
CA SER A 62 -24.17 1.33 1.42
C SER A 62 -23.99 0.74 2.81
N THR A 63 -24.28 1.53 3.83
CA THR A 63 -24.41 1.03 5.20
C THR A 63 -25.79 0.42 5.42
N ILE A 64 -25.94 -0.33 6.51
CA ILE A 64 -27.23 -0.88 6.94
C ILE A 64 -27.70 -0.09 8.15
N ASP A 65 -28.88 0.53 8.04
CA ASP A 65 -29.72 1.00 9.13
C ASP A 65 -28.99 1.71 10.28
N LEU A 66 -28.28 2.79 9.96
CA LEU A 66 -27.63 3.61 10.97
C LEU A 66 -28.70 4.35 11.77
N LYS A 67 -28.61 4.25 13.10
CA LYS A 67 -29.41 5.06 14.02
C LYS A 67 -28.93 6.51 13.99
N PRO A 68 -29.78 7.48 14.34
CA PRO A 68 -29.34 8.87 14.49
C PRO A 68 -28.14 9.00 15.42
N GLY A 69 -27.18 9.86 15.05
CA GLY A 69 -25.94 10.09 15.79
C GLY A 69 -24.73 10.42 14.92
N ASN A 70 -23.58 10.55 15.58
CA ASN A 70 -22.31 10.91 14.96
C ASN A 70 -21.46 9.67 14.68
N TYR A 71 -21.00 9.55 13.43
CA TYR A 71 -20.18 8.43 12.98
C TYR A 71 -18.89 8.93 12.34
N SER A 72 -17.81 8.20 12.59
CA SER A 72 -16.55 8.34 11.86
C SER A 72 -16.55 7.34 10.70
N PHE A 73 -16.37 7.86 9.49
CA PHE A 73 -16.20 7.10 8.27
C PHE A 73 -14.77 7.22 7.79
N VAL A 74 -14.11 6.08 7.56
CA VAL A 74 -12.74 6.05 7.06
C VAL A 74 -12.68 5.19 5.81
N LEU A 75 -12.38 5.81 4.68
CA LEU A 75 -12.11 5.10 3.44
C LEU A 75 -10.72 4.48 3.51
N ARG A 76 -10.63 3.16 3.35
CA ARG A 76 -9.38 2.43 3.35
C ARG A 76 -9.23 1.72 2.02
N SER A 77 -8.11 1.99 1.36
CA SER A 77 -7.72 1.31 0.13
C SER A 77 -6.23 0.99 0.21
N LEU A 78 -5.87 -0.20 -0.26
CA LEU A 78 -4.47 -0.56 -0.44
C LEU A 78 -3.89 0.10 -1.70
N ASP A 79 -4.69 0.38 -2.73
CA ASP A 79 -4.20 0.81 -4.04
C ASP A 79 -4.25 2.31 -4.29
N PHE A 80 -5.07 3.03 -3.54
CA PHE A 80 -5.26 4.47 -3.73
C PHE A 80 -5.59 5.19 -2.43
N ALA A 81 -5.64 6.51 -2.51
CA ALA A 81 -6.16 7.40 -1.47
C ALA A 81 -6.94 8.53 -2.14
N LEU A 82 -7.82 9.19 -1.40
CA LEU A 82 -8.38 10.47 -1.83
C LEU A 82 -7.34 11.58 -1.66
N SER A 83 -7.34 12.54 -2.58
CA SER A 83 -6.36 13.63 -2.64
C SER A 83 -6.42 14.57 -1.43
N LYS A 84 -7.61 14.77 -0.85
CA LYS A 84 -7.83 15.64 0.31
C LYS A 84 -7.72 14.90 1.64
N THR A 85 -8.66 13.99 1.90
CA THR A 85 -8.71 13.20 3.14
C THR A 85 -9.46 11.90 2.91
N ASN A 86 -9.13 10.89 3.71
CA ASN A 86 -9.85 9.62 3.78
C ASN A 86 -10.74 9.52 5.03
N PHE A 87 -10.79 10.57 5.86
CA PHE A 87 -11.52 10.60 7.12
C PHE A 87 -12.69 11.57 7.01
N PHE A 88 -13.86 11.09 7.41
CA PHE A 88 -15.11 11.83 7.32
C PHE A 88 -15.90 11.68 8.62
N ARG A 89 -16.59 12.75 9.01
CA ARG A 89 -17.64 12.69 10.03
C ARG A 89 -18.98 12.67 9.31
N VAL A 90 -19.83 11.73 9.66
CA VAL A 90 -21.20 11.64 9.16
C VAL A 90 -22.14 11.84 10.33
N GLU A 91 -23.01 12.82 10.19
CA GLU A 91 -24.07 13.11 11.15
C GLU A 91 -25.36 12.58 10.56
N VAL A 92 -26.02 11.67 11.27
CA VAL A 92 -27.27 11.03 10.85
C VAL A 92 -28.38 11.54 11.75
N ASP A 93 -29.41 12.14 11.18
CA ASP A 93 -30.64 12.58 11.86
C ASP A 93 -31.84 12.12 11.01
N ASP A 94 -32.66 13.05 10.50
CA ASP A 94 -33.71 12.77 9.49
C ASP A 94 -33.14 12.60 8.07
N GLY A 95 -31.86 12.91 7.91
CA GLY A 95 -31.05 12.71 6.72
C GLY A 95 -29.62 12.41 7.13
N PHE A 96 -28.66 12.67 6.25
CA PHE A 96 -27.26 12.62 6.63
C PHE A 96 -26.46 13.72 5.97
N ASP A 97 -25.58 14.31 6.78
CA ASP A 97 -24.60 15.29 6.38
C ASP A 97 -23.20 14.72 6.57
N VAL A 98 -22.29 15.11 5.68
CA VAL A 98 -20.93 14.57 5.61
C VAL A 98 -19.95 15.72 5.70
N PHE A 99 -18.95 15.57 6.55
CA PHE A 99 -17.92 16.57 6.80
C PHE A 99 -16.54 15.96 6.61
N GLU A 100 -15.65 16.69 5.94
CA GLU A 100 -14.25 16.30 5.81
C GLU A 100 -13.53 16.47 7.16
N VAL A 101 -12.77 15.44 7.57
CA VAL A 101 -11.95 15.47 8.78
C VAL A 101 -10.49 15.39 8.38
N TYR A 102 -9.70 16.38 8.79
CA TYR A 102 -8.27 16.39 8.55
C TYR A 102 -7.52 15.83 9.78
N PRO A 103 -6.71 14.78 9.62
CA PRO A 103 -5.95 14.21 10.74
C PRO A 103 -5.00 15.26 11.33
N GLY A 104 -5.02 15.42 12.66
CA GLY A 104 -4.19 16.39 13.39
C GLY A 104 -4.82 17.79 13.56
N ILE A 105 -5.95 18.08 12.91
CA ILE A 105 -6.75 19.28 13.17
C ILE A 105 -7.87 18.88 14.12
N ALA A 106 -8.10 19.67 15.18
CA ALA A 106 -9.23 19.47 16.08
C ALA A 106 -10.54 19.64 15.29
N ALA A 107 -11.08 18.52 14.80
CA ALA A 107 -12.24 18.42 13.91
C ALA A 107 -13.53 19.09 14.45
N ALA A 108 -13.53 19.46 15.73
CA ALA A 108 -14.65 20.11 16.40
C ALA A 108 -14.80 21.60 16.05
N ALA A 109 -13.74 22.29 15.59
CA ALA A 109 -13.75 23.75 15.52
C ALA A 109 -14.25 24.33 14.18
N ASN A 110 -14.11 23.63 13.06
CA ASN A 110 -14.59 24.06 11.73
C ASN A 110 -14.85 22.84 10.82
N PRO A 111 -16.07 22.27 10.84
CA PRO A 111 -16.40 21.18 9.93
C PRO A 111 -16.53 21.72 8.49
N VAL A 112 -15.81 21.12 7.54
CA VAL A 112 -15.92 21.46 6.11
C VAL A 112 -17.01 20.56 5.51
N PRO A 113 -18.21 21.09 5.17
CA PRO A 113 -19.28 20.28 4.61
C PRO A 113 -18.90 19.77 3.22
N LEU A 114 -19.08 18.48 3.01
CA LEU A 114 -18.81 17.83 1.73
C LEU A 114 -20.05 17.92 0.85
N GLN A 115 -20.02 18.86 -0.11
CA GLN A 115 -21.19 19.20 -0.94
C GLN A 115 -21.78 18.00 -1.71
N ASN A 116 -20.94 17.06 -2.13
CA ASN A 116 -21.37 15.90 -2.91
C ASN A 116 -21.58 14.63 -2.07
N LYS A 117 -21.70 14.79 -0.73
CA LYS A 117 -21.79 13.67 0.22
C LYS A 117 -20.65 12.68 -0.03
N MET A 118 -20.92 11.37 0.02
CA MET A 118 -19.91 10.33 -0.18
C MET A 118 -19.69 9.94 -1.66
N ASN A 119 -19.87 10.88 -2.60
CA ASN A 119 -19.62 10.65 -4.02
C ASN A 119 -18.31 11.33 -4.45
N PHE A 120 -17.32 10.51 -4.83
CA PHE A 120 -15.98 10.94 -5.18
C PHE A 120 -15.70 10.66 -6.65
N THR A 121 -15.16 11.67 -7.35
CA THR A 121 -14.81 11.59 -8.77
C THR A 121 -13.42 11.00 -8.97
N ALA A 122 -13.12 10.49 -10.17
CA ALA A 122 -11.80 9.95 -10.51
C ALA A 122 -10.66 10.95 -10.27
N GLU A 123 -10.92 12.25 -10.48
CA GLU A 123 -9.95 13.34 -10.25
C GLU A 123 -9.55 13.49 -8.77
N SER A 124 -10.42 13.07 -7.85
CA SER A 124 -10.14 13.12 -6.42
C SER A 124 -9.35 11.91 -5.91
N ILE A 125 -9.06 10.93 -6.78
CA ILE A 125 -8.42 9.66 -6.43
C ILE A 125 -6.96 9.66 -6.90
N VAL A 126 -6.04 9.40 -5.97
CA VAL A 126 -4.61 9.29 -6.23
C VAL A 126 -4.17 7.84 -6.04
N ILE A 127 -3.66 7.22 -7.10
CA ILE A 127 -3.13 5.85 -7.05
C ILE A 127 -1.83 5.84 -6.25
N LYS A 128 -1.75 4.93 -5.26
CA LYS A 128 -0.55 4.74 -4.45
C LYS A 128 0.49 4.03 -5.31
N SER A 129 1.58 4.72 -5.62
CA SER A 129 2.77 4.07 -6.17
C SER A 129 3.56 3.42 -5.03
N PHE A 130 3.54 2.09 -4.96
CA PHE A 130 4.43 1.32 -4.08
C PHE A 130 5.71 0.90 -4.80
N ALA A 131 5.69 0.91 -6.13
CA ALA A 131 6.85 0.72 -6.97
C ALA A 131 7.47 2.09 -7.24
N ASN A 132 8.27 2.58 -6.30
CA ASN A 132 9.28 3.57 -6.68
C ASN A 132 10.15 2.92 -7.77
N GLU A 133 10.22 3.54 -8.94
CA GLU A 133 11.13 3.18 -10.05
C GLU A 133 12.62 3.20 -9.63
N ASP A 134 12.94 3.64 -8.40
CA ASP A 134 14.29 3.70 -7.83
C ASP A 134 14.82 2.39 -7.21
N GLN A 135 14.08 1.26 -7.26
CA GLN A 135 14.58 0.00 -6.68
C GLN A 135 15.86 -0.52 -7.35
N THR A 136 16.13 -0.17 -8.61
CA THR A 136 17.38 -0.53 -9.30
C THR A 136 18.60 0.17 -8.67
N ALA A 137 18.43 1.41 -8.21
CA ALA A 137 19.45 2.11 -7.43
C ALA A 137 19.57 1.55 -6.01
N GLY A 138 18.48 1.00 -5.45
CA GLY A 138 18.47 0.29 -4.17
C GLY A 138 19.30 -0.98 -4.17
N ILE A 139 19.22 -1.82 -5.22
CA ILE A 139 20.00 -3.06 -5.34
C ILE A 139 21.51 -2.77 -5.40
N LEU A 140 21.92 -1.74 -6.14
CA LEU A 140 23.33 -1.34 -6.22
C LEU A 140 23.86 -0.79 -4.88
N LYS A 141 22.99 -0.13 -4.10
CA LYS A 141 23.32 0.35 -2.74
C LYS A 141 23.39 -0.77 -1.68
N MET A 142 22.91 -1.98 -1.97
CA MET A 142 23.08 -3.15 -1.09
C MET A 142 24.47 -3.77 -1.18
N ILE A 143 25.25 -3.37 -2.19
CA ILE A 143 26.63 -3.81 -2.34
C ILE A 143 27.46 -3.10 -1.25
N PRO A 144 28.08 -3.83 -0.30
CA PRO A 144 28.70 -3.25 0.90
C PRO A 144 29.84 -2.28 0.60
N PHE A 145 30.40 -2.33 -0.61
CA PHE A 145 31.47 -1.46 -1.08
C PHE A 145 30.99 -0.34 -2.01
N TRP A 146 29.69 -0.18 -2.26
CA TRP A 146 29.15 0.81 -3.21
C TRP A 146 29.61 2.25 -2.94
N GLY A 147 29.71 2.64 -1.67
CA GLY A 147 30.24 3.95 -1.28
C GLY A 147 31.68 4.21 -1.76
N LEU A 148 32.50 3.17 -1.90
CA LEU A 148 33.87 3.29 -2.40
C LEU A 148 33.90 3.58 -3.92
N PHE A 149 32.94 3.07 -4.68
CA PHE A 149 32.84 3.33 -6.13
C PHE A 149 32.36 4.76 -6.42
N GLN A 150 31.56 5.34 -5.52
CA GLN A 150 31.17 6.74 -5.61
C GLN A 150 32.34 7.68 -5.29
N GLN A 151 33.16 7.34 -4.29
CA GLN A 151 34.31 8.15 -3.89
C GLN A 151 35.52 7.99 -4.83
N TYR A 152 35.70 6.82 -5.43
CA TYR A 152 36.80 6.50 -6.32
C TYR A 152 36.28 5.81 -7.59
N PRO A 153 35.84 6.59 -8.60
CA PRO A 153 35.25 6.06 -9.83
C PRO A 153 36.18 5.10 -10.59
N ILE A 154 37.49 5.27 -10.42
CA ILE A 154 38.52 4.44 -11.06
C ILE A 154 38.59 3.01 -10.51
N LEU A 155 38.03 2.73 -9.33
CA LEU A 155 38.02 1.38 -8.77
C LEU A 155 37.17 0.40 -9.61
N GLY A 156 36.12 0.89 -10.27
CA GLY A 156 35.32 0.12 -11.22
C GLY A 156 36.14 -0.55 -12.32
N PRO A 157 36.81 0.22 -13.19
CA PRO A 157 37.64 -0.35 -14.25
C PRO A 157 38.86 -1.12 -13.73
N VAL A 158 39.42 -0.75 -12.57
CA VAL A 158 40.55 -1.50 -11.97
C VAL A 158 40.10 -2.90 -11.52
N LEU A 159 38.97 -3.02 -10.84
CA LEU A 159 38.43 -4.32 -10.41
C LEU A 159 37.99 -5.17 -11.60
N ALA A 160 37.38 -4.56 -12.61
CA ALA A 160 37.06 -5.24 -13.86
C ALA A 160 38.32 -5.77 -14.55
N GLY A 161 39.39 -4.98 -14.60
CA GLY A 161 40.69 -5.39 -15.13
C GLY A 161 41.32 -6.54 -14.33
N MET A 162 41.29 -6.47 -13.00
CA MET A 162 41.79 -7.56 -12.15
C MET A 162 40.99 -8.85 -12.33
N ALA A 163 39.66 -8.77 -12.44
CA ALA A 163 38.81 -9.92 -12.70
C ALA A 163 39.13 -10.55 -14.06
N LEU A 164 39.37 -9.74 -15.09
CA LEU A 164 39.80 -10.20 -16.42
C LEU A 164 41.15 -10.93 -16.38
N VAL A 165 42.11 -10.41 -15.62
CA VAL A 165 43.42 -11.07 -15.41
C VAL A 165 43.29 -12.36 -14.60
N ALA A 166 42.39 -12.40 -13.62
CA ALA A 166 42.13 -13.61 -12.85
C ALA A 166 41.43 -14.71 -13.68
N LEU A 167 40.58 -14.31 -14.64
CA LEU A 167 39.85 -15.23 -15.52
C LEU A 167 40.62 -15.60 -16.80
N LEU A 168 41.72 -14.90 -17.11
CA LEU A 168 42.58 -15.16 -18.26
C LEU A 168 43.03 -16.63 -18.36
N PRO A 169 43.49 -17.31 -17.28
CA PRO A 169 43.85 -18.73 -17.34
C PRO A 169 42.69 -19.63 -17.73
N THR A 170 41.48 -19.32 -17.26
CA THR A 170 40.26 -20.08 -17.55
C THR A 170 39.83 -19.89 -19.00
N LEU A 171 39.96 -18.67 -19.53
CA LEU A 171 39.70 -18.35 -20.93
C LEU A 171 40.73 -18.99 -21.86
N ILE A 172 42.01 -18.96 -21.49
CA ILE A 172 43.08 -19.65 -22.24
C ILE A 172 42.83 -21.15 -22.24
N GLY A 173 42.41 -21.75 -21.12
CA GLY A 173 42.08 -23.18 -21.07
C GLY A 173 40.83 -23.57 -21.86
N PHE A 174 39.92 -22.63 -22.14
CA PHE A 174 38.77 -22.86 -23.01
C PHE A 174 39.17 -22.79 -24.51
N ILE A 175 40.13 -21.94 -24.87
CA ILE A 175 40.59 -21.74 -26.26
C ILE A 175 41.69 -22.73 -26.65
N ASP A 176 42.60 -23.06 -25.73
CA ASP A 176 43.70 -24.02 -25.90
C ASP A 176 43.90 -24.88 -24.63
N PRO A 177 43.21 -26.02 -24.55
CA PRO A 177 43.28 -26.91 -23.39
C PRO A 177 44.64 -27.63 -23.25
N GLU A 178 45.38 -27.84 -24.36
CA GLU A 178 46.69 -28.51 -24.32
C GLU A 178 47.75 -27.64 -23.64
N PHE A 179 47.73 -26.33 -23.90
CA PHE A 179 48.62 -25.39 -23.23
C PHE A 179 48.44 -25.41 -21.70
N THR A 180 47.19 -25.53 -21.24
CA THR A 180 46.85 -25.54 -19.81
C THR A 180 47.31 -26.82 -19.12
N GLN A 181 47.20 -27.97 -19.78
CA GLN A 181 47.73 -29.25 -19.28
C GLN A 181 49.26 -29.20 -19.13
N ARG A 182 49.98 -28.73 -20.16
CA ARG A 182 51.45 -28.59 -20.09
C ARG A 182 51.91 -27.65 -18.98
N ALA A 183 51.19 -26.54 -18.79
CA ALA A 183 51.47 -25.58 -17.71
C ALA A 183 51.21 -26.16 -16.31
N LEU A 184 50.18 -27.01 -16.15
CA LEU A 184 49.88 -27.71 -14.91
C LEU A 184 50.91 -28.80 -14.59
N GLU A 185 51.30 -29.61 -15.59
CA GLU A 185 52.34 -30.64 -15.43
C GLU A 185 53.69 -30.03 -15.03
N THR A 186 54.07 -28.92 -15.67
CA THR A 186 55.31 -28.20 -15.33
C THR A 186 55.28 -27.65 -13.89
N ARG A 187 54.13 -27.14 -13.43
CA ARG A 187 53.96 -26.71 -12.03
C ARG A 187 53.99 -27.87 -11.04
N GLN A 188 53.49 -29.04 -11.41
CA GLN A 188 53.53 -30.22 -10.56
C GLN A 188 54.95 -30.78 -10.46
N GLN A 189 55.68 -30.85 -11.56
CA GLN A 189 57.09 -31.24 -11.59
C GLN A 189 57.95 -30.29 -10.76
N ALA A 190 57.79 -28.97 -10.92
CA ALA A 190 58.51 -27.98 -10.12
C ALA A 190 58.17 -28.06 -8.61
N LYS A 191 56.94 -28.45 -8.24
CA LYS A 191 56.56 -28.69 -6.84
C LYS A 191 57.17 -29.98 -6.28
N GLN A 192 57.26 -31.03 -7.09
CA GLN A 192 57.89 -32.29 -6.70
C GLN A 192 59.41 -32.12 -6.54
N GLU A 193 60.08 -31.43 -7.46
CA GLU A 193 61.50 -31.11 -7.34
C GLU A 193 61.81 -30.25 -6.11
N ASN A 194 60.98 -29.25 -5.80
CA ASN A 194 61.16 -28.43 -4.61
C ASN A 194 60.87 -29.19 -3.30
N LYS A 195 60.00 -30.20 -3.32
CA LYS A 195 59.81 -31.10 -2.17
C LYS A 195 60.99 -32.05 -2.02
N ALA A 196 61.51 -32.60 -3.11
CA ALA A 196 62.67 -33.48 -3.10
C ALA A 196 63.96 -32.76 -2.65
N LYS A 197 64.12 -31.47 -2.97
CA LYS A 197 65.22 -30.63 -2.47
C LYS A 197 65.08 -30.23 -0.99
N ARG A 198 63.90 -30.41 -0.39
CA ARG A 198 63.60 -30.06 1.01
C ARG A 198 63.52 -31.28 1.94
N ALA A 199 63.60 -32.49 1.38
CA ALA A 199 63.73 -33.75 2.12
C ALA A 199 65.21 -34.12 2.21
#